data_AF-A0A958M9Y1-F1
#
_entry.id   AF-A0A958M9Y1-F1
#
_cell.length_a   1.000
_cell.length_b   1.000
_cell.length_c   1.000
_cell.angle_alpha   90.00
_cell.angle_beta   90.00
_cell.angle_gamma   90.00
#
_symmetry.space_group_name_H-M   'P 1'
#
loop_
_entity.id
_entity.type
_entity.pdbx_description
1 polymer ?
#
loop_
_entity_poly.entity_id
_entity_poly.type
_entity_poly.pdbx_seq_one_letter_code
_entity_poly.pdbx_strand_id
1 'polypeptide(L)'
;YYGMEVTWSILTGFPQETDADFRQQIDLIRSITHLQPPISVGDIWLERFSPYFSRPEEYGVTITGPGEAYPYVYDGSKLDLMKIAYDFEFTTPRQVDPALVEELRNAVDEWKARHRSENIPFLFYSKSPGFVTVYDNRFGEHPVKLRFEGAASLVIDYCNEAARTQDQMRAYLKENGERPEELEDALKELQEKRIVYTEGNRTITLPLPHNSRL
;
A
#
# COMPACT_ATOMS: atom_id res chain seq x y z
N TYR A 1 -2.11 7.27 17.46
CA TYR A 1 -0.72 7.73 17.71
C TYR A 1 -0.59 9.25 17.60
N TYR A 2 -1.02 9.88 16.49
CA TYR A 2 -0.98 11.35 16.34
C TYR A 2 -2.34 12.06 16.27
N GLY A 3 -3.46 11.34 16.45
CA GLY A 3 -4.80 11.91 16.31
C GLY A 3 -5.08 12.44 14.90
N MET A 4 -4.29 12.01 13.91
CA MET A 4 -4.44 12.39 12.52
C MET A 4 -5.33 11.39 11.79
N GLU A 5 -6.18 11.92 10.92
CA GLU A 5 -6.89 11.16 9.90
C GLU A 5 -6.11 11.25 8.58
N VAL A 6 -5.90 10.11 7.96
CA VAL A 6 -5.15 9.94 6.71
C VAL A 6 -6.13 9.55 5.63
N THR A 7 -6.25 10.41 4.61
CA THR A 7 -7.09 10.19 3.44
C THR A 7 -6.22 9.87 2.24
N TRP A 8 -6.43 8.72 1.61
CA TRP A 8 -5.63 8.26 0.47
C TRP A 8 -6.46 7.32 -0.42
N SER A 9 -6.03 7.14 -1.66
CA SER A 9 -6.66 6.25 -2.65
C SER A 9 -5.63 5.32 -3.27
N ILE A 10 -6.10 4.16 -3.76
CA ILE A 10 -5.34 3.29 -4.65
C ILE A 10 -5.69 3.70 -6.08
N LEU A 11 -4.67 3.92 -6.90
CA LEU A 11 -4.82 4.26 -8.32
C LEU A 11 -4.55 3.03 -9.18
N THR A 12 -5.42 2.79 -10.16
CA THR A 12 -5.35 1.69 -11.13
C THR A 12 -5.46 2.22 -12.57
N GLY A 13 -5.32 1.36 -13.57
CA GLY A 13 -5.52 1.73 -14.97
C GLY A 13 -4.29 2.33 -15.64
N PHE A 14 -3.10 2.18 -15.05
CA PHE A 14 -1.87 2.64 -15.67
C PHE A 14 -1.50 1.76 -16.88
N PRO A 15 -0.97 2.35 -17.97
CA PRO A 15 -0.76 1.61 -19.22
C PRO A 15 0.16 0.38 -19.17
N GLN A 16 1.03 0.31 -18.15
CA GLN A 16 2.03 -0.74 -18.02
C GLN A 16 1.76 -1.73 -16.89
N GLU A 17 0.68 -1.53 -16.13
CA GLU A 17 0.29 -2.42 -15.04
C GLU A 17 0.12 -3.86 -15.51
N THR A 18 0.47 -4.77 -14.62
CA THR A 18 0.43 -6.21 -14.82
C THR A 18 -0.42 -6.87 -13.75
N ASP A 19 -0.89 -8.08 -14.03
CA ASP A 19 -1.53 -8.92 -13.02
C ASP A 19 -0.66 -9.13 -11.77
N ALA A 20 0.68 -9.12 -11.93
CA ALA A 20 1.60 -9.27 -10.81
C ALA A 20 1.55 -8.07 -9.85
N ASP A 21 1.39 -6.85 -10.39
CA ASP A 21 1.25 -5.63 -9.59
C ASP A 21 -0.03 -5.69 -8.74
N PHE A 22 -1.14 -6.17 -9.32
CA PHE A 22 -2.40 -6.35 -8.60
C PHE A 22 -2.30 -7.42 -7.52
N ARG A 23 -1.70 -8.59 -7.83
CA ARG A 23 -1.49 -9.65 -6.83
C ARG A 23 -0.61 -9.17 -5.66
N GLN A 24 0.43 -8.38 -5.95
CA GLN A 24 1.29 -7.80 -4.93
C GLN A 24 0.51 -6.81 -4.04
N GLN A 25 -0.33 -5.96 -4.62
CA GLN A 25 -1.18 -5.04 -3.86
C GLN A 25 -2.19 -5.78 -2.97
N ILE A 26 -2.86 -6.80 -3.51
CA ILE A 26 -3.82 -7.63 -2.77
C ILE A 26 -3.14 -8.32 -1.58
N ASP A 27 -1.93 -8.89 -1.77
CA ASP A 27 -1.18 -9.49 -0.67
C ASP A 27 -0.74 -8.45 0.37
N LEU A 28 -0.30 -7.27 -0.06
CA LEU A 28 0.09 -6.18 0.84
C LEU A 28 -1.07 -5.73 1.71
N ILE A 29 -2.28 -5.58 1.16
CA ILE A 29 -3.48 -5.16 1.91
C ILE A 29 -3.65 -6.01 3.17
N ARG A 30 -3.46 -7.34 3.07
CA ARG A 30 -3.56 -8.27 4.21
C ARG A 30 -2.63 -7.89 5.38
N SER A 31 -1.49 -7.27 5.08
CA SER A 31 -0.49 -6.85 6.06
C SER A 31 -0.81 -5.52 6.73
N ILE A 32 -1.60 -4.66 6.09
CA ILE A 32 -1.82 -3.26 6.52
C ILE A 32 -3.26 -2.96 6.94
N THR A 33 -4.12 -3.97 7.06
CA THR A 33 -5.54 -3.79 7.40
C THR A 33 -5.81 -3.13 8.77
N HIS A 34 -4.83 -3.02 9.66
CA HIS A 34 -4.92 -2.25 10.91
C HIS A 34 -4.78 -0.73 10.71
N LEU A 35 -4.27 -0.29 9.56
CA LEU A 35 -4.20 1.12 9.20
C LEU A 35 -5.54 1.60 8.65
N GLN A 36 -5.71 2.93 8.56
CA GLN A 36 -6.92 3.51 7.99
C GLN A 36 -7.05 3.11 6.50
N PRO A 37 -8.20 2.55 6.08
CA PRO A 37 -8.41 2.10 4.71
C PRO A 37 -8.40 3.28 3.72
N PRO A 38 -8.09 3.03 2.44
CA PRO A 38 -8.20 4.06 1.41
C PRO A 38 -9.67 4.46 1.21
N ILE A 39 -9.91 5.67 0.72
CA ILE A 39 -11.28 6.12 0.37
C ILE A 39 -11.80 5.42 -0.88
N SER A 40 -10.93 5.07 -1.83
CA SER A 40 -11.32 4.46 -3.10
C SER A 40 -10.18 3.66 -3.74
N VAL A 41 -10.57 2.76 -4.64
CA VAL A 41 -9.73 2.22 -5.71
C VAL A 41 -10.29 2.81 -7.00
N GLY A 42 -9.51 3.65 -7.69
CA GLY A 42 -9.99 4.42 -8.83
C GLY A 42 -9.00 4.39 -9.99
N ASP A 43 -9.53 4.36 -11.20
CA ASP A 43 -8.70 4.41 -12.39
C ASP A 43 -8.14 5.82 -12.63
N ILE A 44 -6.95 5.89 -13.20
CA ILE A 44 -6.37 7.15 -13.64
C ILE A 44 -7.22 7.79 -14.75
N TRP A 45 -7.21 9.12 -14.79
CA TRP A 45 -7.77 9.86 -15.91
C TRP A 45 -6.67 10.34 -16.84
N LEU A 46 -6.91 10.24 -18.15
CA LEU A 46 -6.01 10.83 -19.13
C LEU A 46 -6.38 12.30 -19.33
N GLU A 47 -5.57 13.19 -18.75
CA GLU A 47 -5.77 14.63 -18.88
C GLU A 47 -4.94 15.25 -20.00
N ARG A 48 -5.45 16.31 -20.65
CA ARG A 48 -4.88 16.98 -21.84
C ARG A 48 -3.41 17.39 -21.71
N PHE A 49 -2.98 17.79 -20.52
CA PHE A 49 -1.61 18.28 -20.32
C PHE A 49 -0.69 17.23 -19.69
N SER A 50 -1.17 15.98 -19.60
CA SER A 50 -0.36 14.86 -19.13
C SER A 50 0.67 14.40 -20.18
N PRO A 51 1.74 13.73 -19.76
CA PRO A 51 2.62 13.01 -20.66
C PRO A 51 1.87 11.98 -21.54
N TYR A 52 0.83 11.33 -20.99
CA TYR A 52 0.00 10.38 -21.74
C TYR A 52 -0.79 11.03 -22.87
N PHE A 53 -1.17 12.31 -22.74
CA PHE A 53 -1.80 13.04 -23.84
C PHE A 53 -0.80 13.57 -24.86
N SER A 54 0.31 14.12 -24.37
CA SER A 54 1.28 14.82 -25.23
C SER A 54 2.21 13.87 -26.00
N ARG A 55 2.48 12.68 -25.45
CA ARG A 55 3.35 11.64 -26.05
C ARG A 55 2.75 10.24 -25.87
N PRO A 56 1.51 9.98 -26.35
CA PRO A 56 0.77 8.75 -26.07
C PRO A 56 1.52 7.48 -26.51
N GLU A 57 2.17 7.53 -27.68
CA GLU A 57 2.91 6.40 -28.24
C GLU A 57 4.09 5.95 -27.37
N GLU A 58 4.78 6.88 -26.69
CA GLU A 58 5.90 6.57 -25.79
C GLU A 58 5.46 5.72 -24.58
N TYR A 59 4.18 5.79 -24.23
CA TYR A 59 3.60 5.09 -23.09
C TYR A 59 2.65 3.95 -23.49
N GLY A 60 2.52 3.66 -24.79
CA GLY A 60 1.61 2.62 -25.29
C GLY A 60 0.12 2.98 -25.12
N VAL A 61 -0.21 4.27 -25.12
CA VAL A 61 -1.57 4.79 -24.96
C VAL A 61 -2.15 5.11 -26.33
N THR A 62 -3.43 4.79 -26.55
CA THR A 62 -4.21 5.25 -27.70
C THR A 62 -5.44 6.00 -27.21
N ILE A 63 -5.48 7.32 -27.46
CA ILE A 63 -6.62 8.18 -27.12
C ILE A 63 -7.78 7.84 -28.06
N THR A 64 -8.94 7.49 -27.51
CA THR A 64 -10.12 7.07 -28.27
C THR A 64 -11.16 8.18 -28.44
N GLY A 65 -11.16 9.19 -27.57
CA GLY A 65 -12.07 10.32 -27.66
C GLY A 65 -12.02 11.23 -26.43
N PRO A 66 -12.78 12.34 -26.43
CA PRO A 66 -12.99 13.12 -25.21
C PRO A 66 -13.71 12.26 -24.17
N GLY A 67 -13.59 12.62 -22.88
CA GLY A 67 -14.26 11.91 -21.80
C GLY A 67 -15.76 11.71 -22.06
N GLU A 68 -16.31 10.60 -21.59
CA GLU A 68 -17.68 10.18 -21.94
C GLU A 68 -18.76 11.23 -21.62
N ALA A 69 -18.52 12.13 -20.67
CA ALA A 69 -19.46 13.18 -20.27
C ALA A 69 -19.59 14.34 -21.28
N TYR A 70 -18.57 14.64 -22.07
CA TYR A 70 -18.58 15.85 -22.93
C TYR A 70 -19.72 15.90 -23.95
N PRO A 71 -20.03 14.80 -24.69
CA PRO A 71 -21.13 14.81 -25.66
C PRO A 71 -22.51 15.05 -25.04
N TYR A 72 -22.69 14.81 -23.74
CA TYR A 72 -23.96 15.06 -23.05
C TYR A 72 -24.13 16.52 -22.62
N VAL A 73 -23.03 17.24 -22.45
CA VAL A 73 -23.02 18.65 -22.01
C VAL A 73 -22.90 19.61 -23.19
N TYR A 74 -22.14 19.23 -24.22
CA TYR A 74 -21.81 20.08 -25.35
C TYR A 74 -22.31 19.51 -26.66
N ASP A 75 -22.88 20.38 -27.49
CA ASP A 75 -23.31 20.05 -28.84
C ASP A 75 -22.09 19.83 -29.75
N GLY A 76 -21.72 18.56 -29.95
CA GLY A 76 -20.61 18.15 -30.81
C GLY A 76 -20.79 18.51 -32.30
N SER A 77 -21.97 18.93 -32.73
CA SER A 77 -22.17 19.48 -34.08
C SER A 77 -21.73 20.94 -34.21
N LYS A 78 -21.62 21.65 -33.08
CA LYS A 78 -21.23 23.08 -33.01
C LYS A 78 -19.84 23.29 -32.45
N LEU A 79 -19.36 22.37 -31.60
CA LEU A 79 -18.08 22.48 -30.91
C LEU A 79 -17.21 21.27 -31.22
N ASP A 80 -15.92 21.52 -31.42
CA ASP A 80 -14.91 20.48 -31.53
C ASP A 80 -14.59 19.97 -30.11
N LEU A 81 -15.21 18.85 -29.73
CA LEU A 81 -15.06 18.24 -28.40
C LEU A 81 -13.59 17.90 -28.11
N MET A 82 -12.81 17.52 -29.12
CA MET A 82 -11.38 17.22 -28.98
C MET A 82 -10.53 18.48 -28.70
N LYS A 83 -11.08 19.69 -28.84
CA LYS A 83 -10.41 20.94 -28.45
C LYS A 83 -10.83 21.46 -27.09
N ILE A 84 -12.06 21.18 -26.65
CA ILE A 84 -12.59 21.69 -25.38
C ILE A 84 -12.46 20.69 -24.22
N ALA A 85 -12.32 19.40 -24.51
CA ALA A 85 -12.19 18.38 -23.48
C ALA A 85 -10.92 18.54 -22.64
N TYR A 86 -11.00 18.30 -21.34
CA TYR A 86 -9.85 18.26 -20.46
C TYR A 86 -9.38 16.83 -20.23
N ASP A 87 -10.31 15.91 -20.01
CA ASP A 87 -10.11 14.47 -19.84
C ASP A 87 -10.52 13.69 -21.10
N PHE A 88 -9.92 12.52 -21.28
CA PHE A 88 -10.05 11.69 -22.48
C PHE A 88 -10.17 10.22 -22.14
N GLU A 89 -10.92 9.51 -22.97
CA GLU A 89 -10.94 8.06 -22.99
C GLU A 89 -9.71 7.53 -23.74
N PHE A 90 -9.19 6.39 -23.28
CA PHE A 90 -8.02 5.77 -23.88
C PHE A 90 -8.02 4.25 -23.75
N THR A 91 -7.15 3.63 -24.52
CA THR A 91 -6.91 2.20 -24.50
C THR A 91 -5.42 1.90 -24.48
N THR A 92 -5.07 0.72 -23.98
CA THR A 92 -3.69 0.24 -23.84
C THR A 92 -3.62 -1.20 -24.31
N PRO A 93 -2.49 -1.64 -24.89
CA PRO A 93 -2.36 -3.00 -25.42
C PRO A 93 -2.30 -4.04 -24.30
N ARG A 94 -1.82 -3.66 -23.11
CA ARG A 94 -1.84 -4.49 -21.91
C ARG A 94 -3.12 -4.19 -21.14
N GLN A 95 -3.81 -5.26 -20.78
CA GLN A 95 -4.96 -5.22 -19.88
C GLN A 95 -4.74 -6.22 -18.76
N VAL A 96 -5.00 -5.77 -17.54
CA VAL A 96 -5.03 -6.62 -16.36
C VAL A 96 -6.32 -7.43 -16.38
N ASP A 97 -6.27 -8.64 -15.84
CA ASP A 97 -7.47 -9.46 -15.64
C ASP A 97 -8.54 -8.66 -14.85
N PRO A 98 -9.74 -8.41 -15.41
CA PRO A 98 -10.81 -7.73 -14.70
C PRO A 98 -11.16 -8.38 -13.36
N ALA A 99 -10.97 -9.70 -13.22
CA ALA A 99 -11.19 -10.40 -11.95
C ALA A 99 -10.23 -9.94 -10.86
N LEU A 100 -8.97 -9.61 -11.19
CA LEU A 100 -8.00 -9.07 -10.22
C LEU A 100 -8.34 -7.65 -9.80
N VAL A 101 -8.88 -6.83 -10.71
CA VAL A 101 -9.35 -5.48 -10.39
C VAL A 101 -10.51 -5.55 -9.38
N GLU A 102 -11.47 -6.45 -9.63
CA GLU A 102 -12.58 -6.68 -8.71
C GLU A 102 -12.13 -7.30 -7.38
N GLU A 103 -11.15 -8.22 -7.39
CA GLU A 103 -10.57 -8.78 -6.17
C GLU A 103 -9.92 -7.68 -5.30
N LEU A 104 -9.17 -6.76 -5.92
CA LEU A 104 -8.57 -5.62 -5.22
C LEU A 104 -9.66 -4.70 -4.61
N ARG A 105 -10.71 -4.38 -5.37
CA ARG A 105 -11.84 -3.58 -4.88
C ARG A 105 -12.53 -4.25 -3.69
N ASN A 106 -12.80 -5.54 -3.79
CA ASN A 106 -13.40 -6.33 -2.71
C ASN A 106 -12.52 -6.36 -1.45
N ALA A 107 -11.21 -6.52 -1.60
CA ALA A 107 -10.27 -6.49 -0.47
C ALA A 107 -10.29 -5.14 0.27
N VAL A 108 -10.39 -4.03 -0.47
CA VAL A 108 -10.54 -2.69 0.11
C VAL A 108 -11.89 -2.50 0.78
N ASP A 109 -12.97 -2.99 0.18
CA ASP A 109 -14.31 -2.86 0.78
C ASP A 109 -14.46 -3.69 2.06
N GLU A 110 -13.85 -4.89 2.10
CA GLU A 110 -13.74 -5.68 3.33
C GLU A 110 -12.94 -4.92 4.38
N TRP A 111 -11.78 -4.35 4.01
CA TRP A 111 -10.98 -3.53 4.92
C TRP A 111 -11.79 -2.37 5.52
N LYS A 112 -12.53 -1.62 4.69
CA LYS A 112 -13.45 -0.56 5.15
C LYS A 112 -14.57 -1.08 6.05
N ALA A 113 -15.15 -2.24 5.73
CA ALA A 113 -16.20 -2.85 6.55
C ALA A 113 -15.68 -3.21 7.94
N ARG A 114 -14.48 -3.80 8.03
CA ARG A 114 -13.87 -4.18 9.32
C ARG A 114 -13.53 -2.97 10.19
N HIS A 115 -13.06 -1.87 9.61
CA HIS A 115 -12.84 -0.61 10.35
C HIS A 115 -14.12 0.04 10.88
N ARG A 116 -15.29 -0.31 10.34
CA ARG A 116 -16.60 0.14 10.82
C ARG A 116 -17.28 -0.85 11.77
N SER A 117 -16.68 -2.02 11.98
CA SER A 117 -17.21 -3.06 12.86
C SER A 117 -16.79 -2.84 14.32
N GLU A 118 -17.40 -3.58 15.25
CA GLU A 118 -16.98 -3.61 16.66
C GLU A 118 -15.59 -4.24 16.84
N ASN A 119 -15.15 -5.09 15.90
CA ASN A 119 -13.87 -5.78 15.93
C ASN A 119 -12.87 -5.11 14.99
N ILE A 120 -12.46 -3.89 15.33
CA ILE A 120 -11.53 -3.10 14.52
C ILE A 120 -10.16 -3.81 14.46
N PRO A 121 -9.59 -4.05 13.26
CA PRO A 121 -8.27 -4.64 13.13
C PRO A 121 -7.20 -3.80 13.82
N PHE A 122 -6.30 -4.44 14.56
CA PHE A 122 -5.15 -3.76 15.17
C PHE A 122 -3.86 -4.56 14.96
N LEU A 123 -2.76 -3.83 14.92
CA LEU A 123 -1.41 -4.36 15.00
C LEU A 123 -0.55 -3.33 15.71
N PHE A 124 -0.13 -3.64 16.93
CA PHE A 124 0.72 -2.76 17.71
C PHE A 124 1.76 -3.54 18.50
N TYR A 125 2.80 -2.85 18.98
CA TYR A 125 3.84 -3.47 19.79
C TYR A 125 4.13 -2.70 21.07
N SER A 126 4.52 -3.41 22.13
CA SER A 126 5.06 -2.83 23.36
C SER A 126 6.53 -3.22 23.51
N LYS A 127 7.36 -2.24 23.81
CA LYS A 127 8.80 -2.45 24.07
C LYS A 127 9.02 -2.78 25.55
N SER A 128 9.96 -3.68 25.81
CA SER A 128 10.45 -4.01 27.14
C SER A 128 11.97 -4.23 27.09
N PRO A 129 12.68 -4.25 28.23
CA PRO A 129 14.11 -4.53 28.22
C PRO A 129 14.41 -5.89 27.57
N GLY A 130 15.14 -5.88 26.45
CA GLY A 130 15.59 -7.07 25.72
C GLY A 130 14.54 -7.74 24.81
N PHE A 131 13.30 -7.23 24.74
CA PHE A 131 12.28 -7.84 23.88
C PHE A 131 11.18 -6.86 23.46
N VAL A 132 10.49 -7.23 22.38
CA VAL A 132 9.26 -6.58 21.92
C VAL A 132 8.14 -7.60 21.94
N THR A 133 6.95 -7.18 22.36
CA THR A 133 5.72 -7.97 22.23
C THR A 133 4.82 -7.31 21.19
N VAL A 134 4.44 -8.04 20.14
CA VAL A 134 3.46 -7.62 19.14
C VAL A 134 2.10 -8.25 19.44
N TYR A 135 1.06 -7.45 19.30
CA TYR A 135 -0.34 -7.83 19.43
C TYR A 135 -1.00 -7.65 18.06
N ASP A 136 -1.58 -8.71 17.52
CA ASP A 136 -2.14 -8.76 16.17
C ASP A 136 -3.57 -9.29 16.19
N ASN A 137 -4.51 -8.50 15.65
CA ASN A 137 -5.89 -8.91 15.42
C ASN A 137 -6.34 -8.54 13.99
N ARG A 138 -5.41 -8.52 13.03
CA ARG A 138 -5.72 -8.21 11.62
C ARG A 138 -6.65 -9.22 10.96
N PHE A 139 -6.83 -10.42 11.52
CA PHE A 139 -7.60 -11.51 10.92
C PHE A 139 -8.94 -11.81 11.63
N GLY A 140 -9.24 -11.14 12.74
CA GLY A 140 -10.57 -11.15 13.37
C GLY A 140 -11.01 -12.44 14.06
N GLU A 141 -10.30 -13.57 13.91
CA GLU A 141 -10.66 -14.83 14.57
C GLU A 141 -10.16 -14.88 16.01
N HIS A 142 -8.84 -14.79 16.20
CA HIS A 142 -8.18 -14.88 17.50
C HIS A 142 -6.99 -13.92 17.54
N PRO A 143 -7.01 -12.91 18.44
CA PRO A 143 -5.86 -12.05 18.65
C PRO A 143 -4.62 -12.86 19.03
N VAL A 144 -3.50 -12.63 18.34
CA VAL A 144 -2.23 -13.30 18.57
C VAL A 144 -1.30 -12.38 19.33
N LYS A 145 -0.55 -12.95 20.28
CA LYS A 145 0.53 -12.29 21.01
C LYS A 145 1.85 -12.94 20.63
N LEU A 146 2.74 -12.18 20.00
CA LEU A 146 4.05 -12.64 19.54
C LEU A 146 5.14 -11.93 20.35
N ARG A 147 6.18 -12.67 20.75
CA ARG A 147 7.33 -12.12 21.47
C ARG A 147 8.57 -12.29 20.60
N PHE A 148 9.30 -11.20 20.41
CA PHE A 148 10.55 -11.16 19.67
C PHE A 148 11.67 -10.66 20.59
N GLU A 149 12.83 -11.30 20.49
CA GLU A 149 14.04 -10.99 21.27
C GLU A 149 15.22 -10.77 20.31
N GLY A 150 16.36 -10.33 20.84
CA GLY A 150 17.60 -10.16 20.08
C GLY A 150 17.43 -9.30 18.83
N ALA A 151 18.05 -9.73 17.72
CA ALA A 151 18.04 -9.00 16.44
C ALA A 151 16.62 -8.65 15.94
N ALA A 152 15.64 -9.54 16.05
CA ALA A 152 14.27 -9.27 15.60
C ALA A 152 13.62 -8.12 16.38
N SER A 153 13.82 -8.07 17.70
CA SER A 153 13.31 -6.99 18.55
C SER A 153 13.92 -5.63 18.20
N LEU A 154 15.23 -5.60 17.87
CA LEU A 154 15.94 -4.41 17.46
C LEU A 154 15.50 -3.90 16.08
N VAL A 155 15.27 -4.82 15.12
CA VAL A 155 14.77 -4.47 13.79
C VAL A 155 13.39 -3.82 13.88
N ILE A 156 12.47 -4.40 14.66
CA ILE A 156 11.12 -3.84 14.87
C ILE A 156 11.21 -2.39 15.37
N ASP A 157 12.05 -2.13 16.37
CA ASP A 157 12.20 -0.81 16.97
C ASP A 157 12.87 0.20 16.02
N TYR A 158 13.94 -0.21 15.33
CA TYR A 158 14.74 0.68 14.47
C TYR A 158 14.03 1.09 13.18
N CYS A 159 13.19 0.21 12.64
CA CYS A 159 12.43 0.42 11.42
C CYS A 159 11.04 1.04 11.65
N ASN A 160 10.72 1.45 12.88
CA ASN A 160 9.41 2.01 13.25
C ASN A 160 9.17 3.43 12.69
N GLU A 161 10.15 4.32 12.77
CA GLU A 161 9.95 5.73 12.36
C GLU A 161 10.27 5.98 10.89
N ALA A 162 11.14 5.17 10.29
CA ALA A 162 11.54 5.32 8.91
C ALA A 162 12.04 4.00 8.35
N ALA A 163 11.84 3.80 7.04
CA ALA A 163 12.34 2.62 6.35
C ALA A 163 13.88 2.62 6.31
N ARG A 164 14.49 1.50 6.67
CA ARG A 164 15.95 1.33 6.80
C ARG A 164 16.50 0.37 5.77
N THR A 165 17.71 0.63 5.29
CA THR A 165 18.43 -0.33 4.45
C THR A 165 19.00 -1.47 5.28
N GLN A 166 19.31 -2.60 4.64
CA GLN A 166 19.96 -3.72 5.34
C GLN A 166 21.30 -3.31 5.97
N ASP A 167 22.11 -2.49 5.29
CA ASP A 167 23.39 -2.01 5.85
C ASP A 167 23.19 -1.18 7.13
N GLN A 168 22.16 -0.31 7.13
CA GLN A 168 21.80 0.46 8.32
C GLN A 168 21.35 -0.45 9.47
N MET A 169 20.57 -1.50 9.17
CA MET A 169 20.14 -2.47 10.18
C MET A 169 21.33 -3.27 10.72
N ARG A 170 22.25 -3.75 9.87
CA ARG A 170 23.46 -4.47 10.31
C ARG A 170 24.34 -3.63 11.23
N ALA A 171 24.55 -2.36 10.89
CA ALA A 171 25.27 -1.42 11.74
C ALA A 171 24.58 -1.25 13.10
N TYR A 172 23.25 -1.05 13.09
CA TYR A 172 22.46 -0.88 14.30
C TYR A 172 22.49 -2.12 15.22
N LEU A 173 22.39 -3.33 14.66
CA LEU A 173 22.50 -4.57 15.43
C LEU A 173 23.85 -4.65 16.14
N LYS A 174 24.96 -4.39 15.43
CA LYS A 174 26.31 -4.39 15.98
C LYS A 174 26.48 -3.40 17.13
N GLU A 175 25.96 -2.19 16.96
CA GLU A 175 26.04 -1.12 17.97
C GLU A 175 25.26 -1.47 19.24
N ASN A 176 24.24 -2.32 19.13
CA ASN A 176 23.38 -2.73 20.24
C ASN A 176 23.71 -4.14 20.77
N GLY A 177 24.87 -4.69 20.41
CA GLY A 177 25.38 -5.95 20.98
C GLY A 177 24.83 -7.23 20.34
N GLU A 178 24.06 -7.11 19.25
CA GLU A 178 23.58 -8.24 18.46
C GLU A 178 24.50 -8.50 17.26
N ARG A 179 24.40 -9.72 16.73
CA ARG A 179 25.26 -10.20 15.66
C ARG A 179 24.70 -9.80 14.29
N PRO A 180 25.40 -9.02 13.45
CA PRO A 180 24.89 -8.59 12.15
C PRO A 180 24.49 -9.73 11.21
N GLU A 181 25.08 -10.91 11.36
CA GLU A 181 24.75 -12.14 10.63
C GLU A 181 23.33 -12.65 10.92
N GLU A 182 22.74 -12.32 12.08
CA GLU A 182 21.38 -12.74 12.45
C GLU A 182 20.28 -11.93 11.74
N LEU A 183 20.64 -10.86 11.03
CA LEU A 183 19.67 -9.99 10.35
C LEU A 183 18.81 -10.76 9.35
N GLU A 184 19.38 -11.70 8.60
CA GLU A 184 18.66 -12.41 7.55
C GLU A 184 17.57 -13.32 8.14
N ASP A 185 17.91 -14.08 9.18
CA ASP A 185 16.96 -14.92 9.92
C ASP A 185 15.88 -14.08 10.60
N ALA A 186 16.27 -12.95 11.21
CA ALA A 186 15.33 -12.02 11.83
C ALA A 186 14.36 -11.41 10.80
N LEU A 187 14.85 -10.94 9.65
CA LEU A 187 13.99 -10.39 8.60
C LEU A 187 13.05 -11.45 8.04
N LYS A 188 13.54 -12.67 7.81
CA LYS A 188 12.72 -13.78 7.34
C LYS A 188 11.57 -14.07 8.31
N GLU A 189 11.87 -14.22 9.61
CA GLU A 189 10.85 -14.45 10.63
C GLU A 189 9.81 -13.32 10.66
N LEU A 190 10.27 -12.07 10.64
CA LEU A 190 9.40 -10.90 10.71
C LEU A 190 8.53 -10.75 9.45
N GLN A 191 9.06 -11.06 8.26
CA GLN A 191 8.31 -11.02 6.99
C GLN A 191 7.28 -12.14 6.92
N GLU A 192 7.63 -13.37 7.31
CA GLU A 192 6.69 -14.50 7.37
C GLU A 192 5.48 -14.19 8.27
N LYS A 193 5.70 -13.43 9.35
CA LYS A 193 4.66 -12.97 10.29
C LYS A 193 4.01 -11.64 9.91
N ARG A 194 4.39 -11.05 8.76
CA ARG A 194 3.90 -9.73 8.29
C ARG A 194 4.08 -8.62 9.34
N ILE A 195 5.23 -8.61 10.02
CA ILE A 195 5.62 -7.63 11.03
C ILE A 195 6.44 -6.51 10.42
N VAL A 196 7.22 -6.84 9.39
CA VAL A 196 7.93 -5.86 8.57
C VAL A 196 7.53 -6.01 7.12
N TYR A 197 7.63 -4.92 6.37
CA TYR A 197 7.49 -4.91 4.93
C TYR A 197 8.79 -4.41 4.30
N THR A 198 9.22 -5.06 3.22
CA THR A 198 10.44 -4.71 2.48
C THR A 198 10.09 -4.36 1.05
N GLU A 199 10.47 -3.17 0.62
CA GLU A 199 10.35 -2.70 -0.75
C GLU A 199 11.72 -2.29 -1.28
N GLY A 200 12.15 -2.94 -2.37
CA GLY A 200 13.53 -2.85 -2.82
C GLY A 200 14.51 -3.28 -1.72
N ASN A 201 15.39 -2.37 -1.31
CA ASN A 201 16.36 -2.62 -0.24
C ASN A 201 15.99 -1.99 1.12
N ARG A 202 14.77 -1.45 1.25
CA ARG A 202 14.32 -0.74 2.46
C ARG A 202 13.24 -1.53 3.18
N THR A 203 13.34 -1.56 4.50
CA THR A 203 12.42 -2.29 5.38
C THR A 203 11.78 -1.35 6.39
N ILE A 204 10.48 -1.48 6.61
CA ILE A 204 9.70 -0.71 7.59
C ILE A 204 8.91 -1.64 8.50
N THR A 205 8.75 -1.25 9.76
CA THR A 205 7.91 -1.95 10.74
C THR A 205 6.44 -1.61 10.52
N LEU A 206 5.57 -2.62 10.52
CA LEU A 206 4.12 -2.44 10.35
C LEU A 206 3.35 -2.24 11.66
N PRO A 207 3.67 -2.94 12.78
CA PRO A 207 3.03 -2.66 14.06
C PRO A 207 3.30 -1.25 14.54
N LEU A 208 2.25 -0.56 14.98
CA LEU A 208 2.38 0.76 15.59
C LEU A 208 2.88 0.64 17.03
N PRO A 209 3.69 1.58 17.54
CA PRO A 209 4.10 1.55 18.93
C PRO A 209 2.87 1.79 19.82
N HIS A 210 2.70 0.94 20.83
CA HIS A 210 1.64 1.11 21.82
C HIS A 210 1.88 2.40 22.60
N ASN A 211 0.95 3.34 22.48
CA ASN A 211 0.99 4.57 23.26
C ASN A 211 -0.02 4.44 24.41
N SER A 212 0.46 4.16 25.61
CA SER A 212 -0.36 3.98 26.83
C SER A 212 -1.02 5.27 27.34
N ARG A 213 -0.93 6.38 26.58
CA ARG A 213 -1.50 7.70 26.91
C ARG A 213 -2.60 8.16 25.95
N LEU A 214 -3.09 7.28 25.07
CA LEU A 214 -4.30 7.48 24.26
C LEU A 214 -5.34 6.43 24.63
#